data_AF-A0A352XHV4-F1
#
_entry.id   AF-A0A352XHV4-F1
#
_cell.length_a   1.000
_cell.length_b   1.000
_cell.length_c   1.000
_cell.angle_alpha   90.00
_cell.angle_beta   90.00
_cell.angle_gamma   90.00
#
_symmetry.space_group_name_H-M   'P 1'
#
loop_
_entity.id
_entity.type
_entity.pdbx_description
1 polymer ?
#
loop_
_entity_poly.entity_id
_entity_poly.type
_entity_poly.pdbx_seq_one_letter_code
_entity_poly.pdbx_strand_id
1 'polypeptide(L)' 'MLSPFPGMNPYLENPGLWSEVHNRLIVNLADSLAPVIPEEYRVSYRVCSKILGGEAFGDKI' A
#
# COMPACT_ATOMS: atom_id res chain seq x y z
N MET A 1 10.69 14.72 18.57
CA MET A 1 10.02 15.24 17.36
C MET A 1 8.54 14.96 17.49
N LEU A 2 7.68 15.95 17.21
CA LEU A 2 6.24 15.74 17.12
C LEU A 2 5.95 14.98 15.81
N SER A 3 5.24 13.86 15.91
CA SER A 3 4.81 13.09 14.72
C SER A 3 4.00 14.02 13.80
N PRO A 4 4.21 13.97 12.47
CA PRO A 4 3.48 14.80 11.52
C PRO A 4 1.97 14.52 11.50
N PHE A 5 1.53 13.44 12.16
CA PHE A 5 0.13 13.09 12.33
C PHE A 5 -0.26 13.18 13.82
N PRO A 6 -0.86 14.30 14.26
CA PRO A 6 -1.29 14.46 15.64
C PRO A 6 -2.37 13.41 15.97
N GLY A 7 -2.06 12.50 16.90
CA GLY A 7 -2.96 11.42 17.34
C GLY A 7 -2.54 10.00 16.97
N MET A 8 -1.44 9.81 16.21
CA MET A 8 -0.85 8.47 16.03
C MET A 8 0.07 8.11 17.20
N ASN A 9 -0.12 6.91 17.74
CA ASN A 9 0.73 6.37 18.81
C ASN A 9 2.09 5.92 18.25
N PRO A 10 3.22 6.47 18.73
CA PRO A 10 4.56 6.20 18.20
C PRO A 10 5.03 4.74 18.39
N TYR A 11 4.38 3.99 19.29
CA TYR A 11 4.64 2.55 19.47
C TYR A 11 3.93 1.66 18.44
N LEU A 12 2.95 2.20 17.70
CA LEU A 12 2.38 1.58 16.51
C LEU A 12 3.17 1.94 15.24
N GLU A 13 4.15 2.85 15.35
CA GLU A 13 4.95 3.38 14.26
C GLU A 13 6.30 2.66 14.08
N ASN A 14 6.40 1.34 14.33
CA ASN A 14 7.61 0.63 13.93
C ASN A 14 7.74 0.71 12.39
N PRO A 15 8.73 1.44 11.84
CA PRO A 15 8.82 1.67 10.40
C PRO A 15 8.95 0.37 9.60
N GLY A 16 9.49 -0.69 10.24
CA GLY A 16 9.59 -2.03 9.65
C GLY A 16 8.25 -2.75 9.51
N LEU A 17 7.27 -2.46 10.37
CA LEU A 17 5.95 -3.09 10.35
C LEU A 17 4.97 -2.32 9.44
N TRP A 18 5.11 -1.00 9.34
CA TRP A 18 4.20 -0.16 8.56
C TRP A 18 4.19 -0.47 7.07
N SER A 19 5.32 -0.88 6.49
CA SER A 19 5.33 -1.28 5.08
C SER A 19 4.46 -2.51 4.82
N GLU A 20 4.44 -3.46 5.76
CA GLU A 20 3.60 -4.65 5.66
C GLU A 20 2.13 -4.31 5.87
N VAL A 21 1.81 -3.53 6.90
CA VAL A 21 0.44 -3.08 7.20
C VAL A 21 -0.15 -2.32 6.01
N HIS A 22 0.60 -1.38 5.42
CA HIS A 22 0.15 -0.64 4.25
C HIS A 22 -0.10 -1.55 3.05
N ASN A 23 0.84 -2.46 2.75
CA ASN A 23 0.67 -3.39 1.64
C ASN A 23 -0.58 -4.25 1.81
N ARG A 24 -0.75 -4.85 3.00
CA ARG A 24 -1.91 -5.69 3.28
C ARG A 24 -3.21 -4.87 3.24
N LEU A 25 -3.22 -3.66 3.76
CA LEU A 25 -4.38 -2.78 3.71
C LEU A 25 -4.79 -2.43 2.27
N ILE A 26 -3.81 -2.06 1.43
CA ILE A 26 -4.05 -1.70 0.03
C ILE A 26 -4.59 -2.91 -0.76
N VAL A 27 -4.03 -4.11 -0.54
CA VAL A 27 -4.52 -5.35 -1.17
C VAL A 27 -5.96 -5.64 -0.75
N ASN A 28 -6.27 -5.59 0.55
CA ASN A 28 -7.63 -5.86 1.04
C ASN A 28 -8.64 -4.82 0.51
N LEU A 29 -8.22 -3.56 0.38
CA LEU A 29 -9.07 -2.53 -0.22
C LEU A 29 -9.31 -2.80 -1.70
N ALA A 30 -8.28 -3.21 -2.44
CA ALA A 30 -8.41 -3.56 -3.84
C ALA A 30 -9.35 -4.75 -4.06
N ASP A 31 -9.23 -5.80 -3.24
CA ASP A 31 -10.10 -6.98 -3.27
C ASP A 31 -11.55 -6.62 -2.89
N SER A 32 -11.74 -5.70 -1.95
CA SER A 32 -13.07 -5.22 -1.55
C SER A 32 -13.72 -4.33 -2.61
N LEU A 33 -12.92 -3.59 -3.39
CA LEU A 33 -13.39 -2.74 -4.47
C LEU A 33 -13.66 -3.52 -5.77
N ALA A 34 -12.91 -4.61 -6.01
CA ALA A 34 -13.03 -5.43 -7.20
C ALA A 34 -14.48 -5.85 -7.56
N PRO A 35 -15.35 -6.28 -6.61
CA PRO A 35 -16.73 -6.62 -6.92
C PRO A 35 -17.68 -5.41 -7.05
N VAL A 36 -17.26 -4.21 -6.62
CA VAL A 36 -18.12 -3.01 -6.61
C VAL A 36 -18.00 -2.21 -7.91
N ILE A 37 -16.88 -2.38 -8.63
CA ILE A 37 -16.64 -1.63 -9.86
C ILE A 37 -17.30 -2.29 -11.08
N PRO A 38 -17.73 -1.50 -12.09
CA PRO A 38 -18.26 -2.03 -13.35
C PRO A 38 -17.20 -2.86 -14.11
N GLU A 39 -17.64 -3.84 -14.89
CA GLU A 39 -16.78 -4.79 -15.62
C GLU A 39 -15.80 -4.13 -16.61
N GLU A 40 -16.08 -2.90 -17.04
CA GLU A 40 -15.21 -2.11 -17.93
C GLU A 40 -13.97 -1.55 -17.21
N TYR A 41 -13.95 -1.60 -15.88
CA TYR A 41 -12.86 -1.07 -15.05
C TYR A 41 -12.17 -2.21 -14.29
N ARG A 42 -10.86 -2.03 -14.06
CA ARG A 42 -10.05 -2.93 -13.22
C ARG A 42 -9.40 -2.12 -12.11
N VAL A 43 -9.46 -2.62 -10.88
CA VAL A 43 -8.69 -2.06 -9.77
C VAL A 43 -7.20 -2.37 -9.97
N SER A 44 -6.37 -1.34 -9.95
CA SER A 44 -4.91 -1.48 -9.91
C SER A 44 -4.34 -0.78 -8.68
N TYR A 45 -3.27 -1.33 -8.12
CA TYR A 45 -2.52 -0.70 -7.05
C TYR A 45 -1.03 -0.81 -7.33
N ARG A 46 -0.26 0.17 -6.85
CA ARG A 46 1.19 0.23 -7.02
C ARG A 46 1.85 0.31 -5.67
N VAL A 47 2.67 -0.68 -5.36
CA VAL A 47 3.54 -0.62 -4.18
C VAL A 47 4.77 0.21 -4.56
N CYS A 48 4.94 1.35 -3.91
CA CYS A 48 6.17 2.14 -4.00
C CYS A 48 7.25 1.52 -3.10
N SER A 49 7.82 0.38 -3.49
CA SER A 49 9.04 -0.08 -2.84
C SER A 49 10.21 0.79 -3.30
N LYS A 50 10.75 1.62 -2.41
CA LYS A 50 12.03 2.31 -2.66
C LYS A 50 13.13 1.25 -2.63
N ILE A 51 13.34 0.58 -3.75
CA ILE A 51 14.54 -0.22 -3.94
C ILE A 51 15.67 0.79 -4.18
N LEU A 52 16.62 0.86 -3.26
CA LEU A 52 17.92 1.47 -3.53
C LEU A 52 18.62 0.56 -4.55
N GLY A 53 18.33 0.76 -5.83
CA GLY A 53 18.99 0.06 -6.93
C GLY A 53 18.12 -0.98 -7.63
N GLY A 54 17.53 -0.57 -8.75
CA GLY A 54 17.32 -1.44 -9.90
C GLY A 54 16.05 -2.30 -9.90
N GLU A 55 15.39 -2.28 -11.05
CA GLU A 55 14.47 -3.31 -11.56
C GLU A 55 13.03 -3.22 -11.04
N ALA A 56 12.24 -2.42 -11.78
CA ALA A 56 10.79 -2.39 -11.70
C ALA A 56 10.21 -3.76 -12.11
N PHE A 57 9.52 -4.40 -11.17
CA PHE A 57 8.81 -5.65 -11.40
C PHE A 57 7.59 -5.42 -12.30
N GLY A 58 7.75 -5.76 -13.57
CA GLY A 58 6.78 -6.52 -14.37
C GLY A 58 5.41 -5.88 -14.61
N ASP A 59 5.36 -4.96 -15.58
CA ASP A 59 4.17 -4.77 -16.40
C ASP A 59 3.98 -6.03 -17.27
N LYS A 60 3.03 -6.88 -16.89
CA LYS A 60 2.47 -7.91 -17.78
C LYS A 60 0.97 -7.98 -17.58
N ILE A 61 0.29 -7.28 -18.49
CA ILE A 61 -1.11 -7.41 -18.84
C ILE A 61 -1.36 -8.81 -19.42
#